data_AF-A0A0F9FQT6-F1
#
_entry.id   AF-A0A0F9FQT6-F1
#
_cell.length_a   1.000
_cell.length_b   1.000
_cell.length_c   1.000
_cell.angle_alpha   90.00
_cell.angle_beta   90.00
_cell.angle_gamma   90.00
#
_symmetry.space_group_name_H-M   'P 1'
#
loop_
_entity.id
_entity.type
_entity.pdbx_description
1 polymer ?
#
loop_
_entity_poly.entity_id
_entity_poly.type
_entity_poly.pdbx_seq_one_letter_code
_entity_poly.pdbx_strand_id
1 'polypeptide(L)'
;ASSNATYLAILDGDDYWTNDKLKRQLKLLDADPEIGLVYSDFYTFPDGNAAAARAASAADLSRMEDLTRSFFLCDPPILPSTVILRRTALDRAGHFDPDIRMFEETEMWLRLSRVCRFGFVAGPLAYKRYHRKSLTGGFRDVLPDHLSIAARAVAMEPRLMPLVPRRMAERARKLGNHRFLQGEMDDARRLLGVALRFDPWNARIWTSWLVVATAPRLAYTLLEPRLRRRRQAIGFYSLSIN
;
A
#
# COMPACT_ATOMS: atom_id res chain seq x y z
N ALA A 1 -22.64 3.68 8.04
CA ALA A 1 -23.12 3.68 6.64
C ALA A 1 -24.64 3.49 6.64
N SER A 2 -25.40 4.35 5.96
CA SER A 2 -26.88 4.33 5.90
C SER A 2 -27.46 3.48 4.75
N SER A 3 -26.61 2.80 3.98
CA SER A 3 -27.02 1.89 2.89
C SER A 3 -27.41 0.51 3.44
N ASN A 4 -28.41 -0.13 2.83
CA ASN A 4 -28.81 -1.52 3.08
C ASN A 4 -28.28 -2.53 2.03
N ALA A 5 -27.37 -2.10 1.14
CA ALA A 5 -26.84 -2.95 0.08
C ALA A 5 -25.96 -4.10 0.60
N THR A 6 -26.03 -5.28 -0.03
CA THR A 6 -25.21 -6.46 0.30
C THR A 6 -23.72 -6.22 0.12
N TYR A 7 -23.36 -5.44 -0.90
CA TYR A 7 -22.00 -5.08 -1.25
C TYR A 7 -21.76 -3.58 -1.07
N LEU A 8 -20.57 -3.23 -0.62
CA LEU A 8 -20.14 -1.86 -0.38
C LEU A 8 -18.88 -1.61 -1.22
N ALA A 9 -18.98 -0.70 -2.18
CA ALA A 9 -17.83 -0.29 -2.99
C ALA A 9 -17.38 1.11 -2.55
N ILE A 10 -16.08 1.30 -2.37
CA ILE A 10 -15.50 2.57 -1.92
C ILE A 10 -14.90 3.28 -3.13
N LEU A 11 -15.17 4.58 -3.27
CA LEU A 11 -14.64 5.42 -4.33
C LEU A 11 -14.24 6.77 -3.74
N ASP A 12 -12.95 7.10 -3.84
CA ASP A 12 -12.44 8.41 -3.47
C ASP A 12 -12.92 9.47 -4.48
N GLY A 13 -13.15 10.69 -4.02
CA GLY A 13 -13.81 11.74 -4.81
C GLY A 13 -13.03 12.23 -6.04
N ASP A 14 -11.74 11.88 -6.14
CA ASP A 14 -10.86 12.25 -7.23
C ASP A 14 -10.46 11.08 -8.16
N ASP A 15 -10.99 9.88 -7.88
CA ASP A 15 -10.71 8.64 -8.61
C ASP A 15 -11.83 8.26 -9.60
N TYR A 16 -11.52 7.36 -10.53
CA TYR A 16 -12.49 6.81 -11.49
C TYR A 16 -12.46 5.27 -11.50
N TRP A 17 -13.56 4.65 -11.90
CA TRP A 17 -13.59 3.20 -12.17
C TRP A 17 -13.61 2.92 -13.66
N THR A 18 -13.11 1.74 -14.04
CA THR A 18 -13.37 1.20 -15.37
C THR A 18 -14.83 0.74 -15.46
N ASN A 19 -15.39 0.75 -16.67
CA ASN A 19 -16.79 0.35 -16.91
C ASN A 19 -17.09 -1.11 -16.49
N ASP A 20 -16.07 -1.97 -16.46
CA ASP A 20 -16.17 -3.40 -16.15
C ASP A 20 -15.86 -3.76 -14.68
N LYS A 21 -15.46 -2.79 -13.84
CA LYS A 21 -15.02 -3.03 -12.46
C LYS A 21 -16.02 -3.85 -11.66
N LEU A 22 -17.25 -3.34 -11.53
CA LEU A 22 -18.29 -3.97 -10.70
C LEU A 22 -18.58 -5.38 -11.19
N LYS A 23 -18.79 -5.56 -12.50
CA LYS A 23 -19.06 -6.88 -13.09
C LYS A 23 -17.97 -7.90 -12.75
N ARG A 24 -16.70 -7.51 -12.85
CA ARG A 24 -15.57 -8.43 -12.64
C ARG A 24 -15.35 -8.77 -11.17
N GLN A 25 -15.49 -7.79 -10.28
CA GLN A 25 -15.27 -8.02 -8.85
C GLN A 25 -16.47 -8.69 -8.18
N LEU A 26 -17.70 -8.34 -8.56
CA LEU A 26 -18.91 -9.01 -8.07
C LEU A 26 -18.94 -10.48 -8.47
N LYS A 27 -18.45 -10.83 -9.67
CA LYS A 27 -18.31 -12.23 -10.08
C LYS A 27 -17.51 -13.07 -9.07
N LEU A 28 -16.47 -12.52 -8.45
CA LEU A 28 -15.70 -13.24 -7.42
C LEU A 28 -16.45 -13.31 -6.09
N LEU A 29 -17.12 -12.23 -5.67
CA LEU A 29 -17.94 -12.24 -4.46
C LEU A 29 -19.12 -13.21 -4.58
N ASP A 30 -19.77 -13.30 -5.73
CA ASP A 30 -20.89 -14.21 -5.93
C ASP A 30 -20.43 -15.68 -6.03
N ALA A 31 -19.21 -15.92 -6.51
CA ALA A 31 -18.66 -17.27 -6.65
C ALA A 31 -18.18 -17.89 -5.33
N ASP A 32 -17.78 -17.08 -4.35
CA ASP A 32 -17.23 -17.56 -3.08
C ASP A 32 -17.77 -16.73 -1.88
N PRO A 33 -18.63 -17.32 -1.03
CA PRO A 33 -19.16 -16.64 0.14
C PRO A 33 -18.11 -16.34 1.22
N GLU A 34 -16.95 -17.01 1.21
CA GLU A 34 -15.83 -16.72 2.14
C GLU A 34 -15.08 -15.44 1.77
N ILE A 35 -15.18 -14.99 0.52
CA ILE A 35 -14.59 -13.72 0.09
C ILE A 35 -15.41 -12.58 0.67
N GLY A 36 -14.74 -11.74 1.45
CA GLY A 36 -15.31 -10.55 2.07
C GLY A 36 -14.76 -9.24 1.54
N LEU A 37 -13.63 -9.27 0.85
CA LEU A 37 -13.01 -8.12 0.19
C LEU A 37 -12.49 -8.55 -1.17
N VAL A 38 -12.85 -7.84 -2.24
CA VAL A 38 -12.23 -8.00 -3.56
C VAL A 38 -11.53 -6.71 -3.96
N TYR A 39 -10.31 -6.82 -4.45
CA TYR A 39 -9.51 -5.72 -4.95
C TYR A 39 -8.91 -6.06 -6.32
N SER A 40 -8.25 -5.08 -6.93
CA SER A 40 -7.65 -5.22 -8.25
C SER A 40 -6.38 -4.39 -8.36
N ASP A 41 -5.69 -4.57 -9.48
CA ASP A 41 -4.73 -3.57 -9.96
C ASP A 41 -5.45 -2.24 -10.26
N PHE A 42 -4.66 -1.20 -10.54
CA PHE A 42 -5.17 0.13 -10.82
C PHE A 42 -4.26 0.88 -11.79
N TYR A 43 -4.84 1.83 -12.50
CA TYR A 43 -4.11 2.88 -13.16
C TYR A 43 -3.79 3.99 -12.17
N THR A 44 -2.69 4.67 -12.40
CA THR A 44 -2.38 5.93 -11.73
C THR A 44 -2.14 6.99 -12.79
N PHE A 45 -2.59 8.23 -12.54
CA PHE A 45 -2.46 9.32 -13.50
C PHE A 45 -2.19 10.67 -12.79
N PRO A 46 -1.37 11.54 -13.39
CA PRO A 46 -1.10 12.87 -12.85
C PRO A 46 -2.20 13.88 -13.23
N ASP A 47 -2.55 14.77 -12.30
CA ASP A 47 -3.21 16.07 -12.54
C ASP A 47 -4.40 16.07 -13.52
N GLY A 48 -5.24 15.03 -13.50
CA GLY A 48 -6.45 14.96 -14.33
C GLY A 48 -6.26 14.39 -15.73
N ASN A 49 -5.04 14.12 -16.16
CA ASN A 49 -4.79 13.56 -17.48
C ASN A 49 -4.82 12.03 -17.46
N ALA A 50 -6.03 11.46 -17.53
CA ALA A 50 -6.22 10.01 -17.60
C ALA A 50 -5.53 9.36 -18.82
N ALA A 51 -5.27 10.10 -19.91
CA ALA A 51 -4.54 9.57 -21.07
C ALA A 51 -3.05 9.30 -20.77
N ALA A 52 -2.51 9.90 -19.71
CA ALA A 52 -1.15 9.63 -19.21
C ALA A 52 -1.11 8.49 -18.17
N ALA A 53 -2.22 7.76 -17.98
CA ALA A 53 -2.32 6.70 -17.00
C ALA A 53 -1.29 5.58 -17.22
N ARG A 54 -0.72 5.07 -16.12
CA ARG A 54 0.10 3.84 -16.14
C ARG A 54 -0.47 2.81 -15.19
N ALA A 55 -0.41 1.55 -15.59
CA ALA A 55 -0.81 0.44 -14.75
C ALA A 55 0.16 0.30 -13.56
N ALA A 56 -0.42 0.03 -12.39
CA ALA A 56 0.26 -0.32 -11.17
C ALA A 56 -0.42 -1.58 -10.62
N SER A 57 0.40 -2.52 -10.15
CA SER A 57 -0.10 -3.80 -9.64
C SER A 57 -0.11 -3.83 -8.12
N ALA A 58 -1.21 -4.35 -7.58
CA ALA A 58 -1.27 -4.77 -6.19
C ALA A 58 -0.71 -6.19 -6.07
N ALA A 59 -0.11 -6.54 -4.93
CA ALA A 59 0.29 -7.93 -4.72
C ALA A 59 -0.97 -8.80 -4.61
N ASP A 60 -1.00 -9.93 -5.31
CA ASP A 60 -2.07 -10.93 -5.19
C ASP A 60 -1.90 -11.68 -3.86
N LEU A 61 -2.84 -11.47 -2.95
CA LEU A 61 -2.91 -12.15 -1.66
C LEU A 61 -4.04 -13.19 -1.60
N SER A 62 -4.79 -13.38 -2.69
CA SER A 62 -5.99 -14.23 -2.71
C SER A 62 -5.72 -15.72 -2.44
N ARG A 63 -4.46 -16.12 -2.57
CA ARG A 63 -3.97 -17.50 -2.39
C ARG A 63 -3.11 -17.68 -1.15
N MET A 64 -3.02 -16.66 -0.28
CA MET A 64 -2.20 -16.77 0.92
C MET A 64 -2.93 -17.59 1.98
N GLU A 65 -2.25 -18.61 2.50
CA GLU A 65 -2.76 -19.43 3.62
C GLU A 65 -2.92 -18.59 4.89
N ASP A 66 -1.86 -17.85 5.27
CA ASP A 66 -1.91 -16.88 6.37
C ASP A 66 -2.07 -15.46 5.80
N LEU A 67 -3.31 -15.12 5.44
CA LEU A 67 -3.64 -13.83 4.84
C LEU A 67 -3.25 -12.66 5.75
N THR A 68 -3.52 -12.71 7.05
CA THR A 68 -3.19 -11.65 8.01
C THR A 68 -1.68 -11.43 8.09
N ARG A 69 -0.89 -12.49 8.26
CA ARG A 69 0.58 -12.40 8.28
C ARG A 69 1.13 -11.84 6.96
N SER A 70 0.57 -12.31 5.84
CA SER A 70 1.00 -11.90 4.51
C SER A 70 0.69 -10.44 4.23
N PHE A 71 -0.52 -9.99 4.55
CA PHE A 71 -0.91 -8.59 4.47
C PHE A 71 -0.04 -7.71 5.39
N PHE A 72 0.21 -8.16 6.62
CA PHE A 72 1.07 -7.44 7.58
C PHE A 72 2.52 -7.27 7.09
N LEU A 73 3.09 -8.24 6.38
CA LEU A 73 4.47 -8.13 5.86
C LEU A 73 4.54 -7.39 4.52
N CYS A 74 3.67 -7.76 3.59
CA CYS A 74 3.68 -7.21 2.23
C CYS A 74 3.17 -5.77 2.21
N ASP A 75 2.07 -5.50 2.93
CA ASP A 75 1.30 -4.24 2.90
C ASP A 75 1.09 -3.78 1.46
N PRO A 76 0.41 -4.60 0.64
CA PRO A 76 0.18 -4.23 -0.74
C PRO A 76 -0.67 -2.97 -0.83
N PRO A 77 -0.59 -2.23 -1.95
CA PRO A 77 -1.45 -1.08 -2.19
C PRO A 77 -2.87 -1.55 -2.50
N ILE A 78 -3.62 -1.97 -1.47
CA ILE A 78 -5.05 -2.21 -1.57
C ILE A 78 -5.73 -0.87 -1.26
N LEU A 79 -6.01 -0.13 -2.34
CA LEU A 79 -6.58 1.20 -2.27
C LEU A 79 -8.10 1.13 -2.01
N PRO A 80 -8.69 2.07 -1.28
CA PRO A 80 -10.14 2.13 -1.10
C PRO A 80 -10.90 2.07 -2.44
N SER A 81 -10.51 2.90 -3.41
CA SER A 81 -11.09 2.92 -4.76
C SER A 81 -10.98 1.59 -5.54
N THR A 82 -10.09 0.67 -5.18
CA THR A 82 -10.02 -0.65 -5.82
C THR A 82 -10.89 -1.70 -5.14
N VAL A 83 -11.48 -1.40 -3.98
CA VAL A 83 -12.14 -2.41 -3.13
C VAL A 83 -13.66 -2.46 -3.32
N ILE A 84 -14.19 -3.68 -3.32
CA ILE A 84 -15.60 -3.97 -3.00
C ILE A 84 -15.62 -4.92 -1.79
N LEU A 85 -16.41 -4.58 -0.78
CA LEU A 85 -16.61 -5.34 0.44
C LEU A 85 -17.95 -6.05 0.44
N ARG A 86 -17.98 -7.25 1.03
CA ARG A 86 -19.23 -7.85 1.51
C ARG A 86 -19.60 -7.19 2.83
N ARG A 87 -20.84 -6.71 2.95
CA ARG A 87 -21.32 -6.07 4.19
C ARG A 87 -21.11 -6.95 5.42
N THR A 88 -21.47 -8.22 5.33
CA THR A 88 -21.34 -9.14 6.47
C THR A 88 -19.88 -9.31 6.93
N ALA A 89 -18.90 -9.16 6.03
CA ALA A 89 -17.49 -9.17 6.42
C ALA A 89 -17.10 -7.87 7.14
N LEU A 90 -17.58 -6.71 6.66
CA LEU A 90 -17.39 -5.43 7.34
C LEU A 90 -18.03 -5.44 8.73
N ASP A 91 -19.27 -5.93 8.86
CA ASP A 91 -19.98 -6.00 10.15
C ASP A 91 -19.24 -6.89 11.16
N ARG A 92 -18.66 -8.01 10.71
CA ARG A 92 -17.84 -8.90 11.55
C ARG A 92 -16.49 -8.29 11.93
N ALA A 93 -15.87 -7.51 11.04
CA ALA A 93 -14.60 -6.85 11.29
C ALA A 93 -14.75 -5.56 12.12
N GLY A 94 -15.94 -4.96 12.14
CA GLY A 94 -16.20 -3.62 12.64
C GLY A 94 -15.96 -2.54 11.58
N HIS A 95 -16.41 -1.31 11.84
CA HIS A 95 -16.29 -0.20 10.88
C HIS A 95 -14.90 0.48 10.95
N PHE A 96 -14.65 1.45 10.06
CA PHE A 96 -13.47 2.32 10.14
C PHE A 96 -13.42 3.05 11.49
N ASP A 97 -12.22 3.18 12.05
CA ASP A 97 -11.96 3.90 13.30
C ASP A 97 -11.66 5.38 12.97
N PRO A 98 -12.55 6.33 13.30
CA PRO A 98 -12.39 7.74 12.94
C PRO A 98 -11.20 8.41 13.64
N ASP A 99 -10.62 7.79 14.67
CA ASP A 99 -9.44 8.32 15.36
C ASP A 99 -8.15 8.01 14.59
N ILE A 100 -8.19 7.11 13.59
CA ILE A 100 -7.04 6.79 12.73
C ILE A 100 -6.97 7.78 11.56
N ARG A 101 -6.02 8.70 11.62
CA ARG A 101 -5.85 9.74 10.59
C ARG A 101 -5.05 9.31 9.36
N MET A 102 -4.23 8.27 9.50
CA MET A 102 -3.32 7.80 8.46
C MET A 102 -3.36 6.28 8.41
N PHE A 103 -3.46 5.74 7.19
CA PHE A 103 -3.52 4.30 6.94
C PHE A 103 -4.73 3.59 7.59
N GLU A 104 -5.86 4.31 7.74
CA GLU A 104 -7.12 3.75 8.25
C GLU A 104 -7.57 2.52 7.44
N GLU A 105 -7.34 2.55 6.13
CA GLU A 105 -7.63 1.47 5.21
C GLU A 105 -6.75 0.26 5.49
N THR A 106 -5.47 0.47 5.81
CA THR A 106 -4.54 -0.63 6.11
C THR A 106 -4.95 -1.34 7.41
N GLU A 107 -5.36 -0.57 8.42
CA GLU A 107 -5.90 -1.13 9.66
C GLU A 107 -7.20 -1.92 9.41
N MET A 108 -8.11 -1.35 8.64
CA MET A 108 -9.37 -1.99 8.26
C MET A 108 -9.14 -3.31 7.49
N TRP A 109 -8.19 -3.33 6.56
CA TRP A 109 -7.81 -4.54 5.80
C TRP A 109 -7.15 -5.58 6.71
N LEU A 110 -6.34 -5.19 7.70
CA LEU A 110 -5.82 -6.11 8.71
C LEU A 110 -6.96 -6.78 9.49
N ARG A 111 -7.99 -6.04 9.92
CA ARG A 111 -9.15 -6.62 10.59
C ARG A 111 -9.94 -7.56 9.68
N LEU A 112 -10.20 -7.15 8.44
CA LEU A 112 -10.91 -8.00 7.48
C LEU A 112 -10.15 -9.29 7.17
N SER A 113 -8.82 -9.24 7.07
CA SER A 113 -7.99 -10.42 6.81
C SER A 113 -8.14 -11.55 7.84
N ARG A 114 -8.64 -11.22 9.05
CA ARG A 114 -8.87 -12.18 10.14
C ARG A 114 -10.23 -12.87 10.06
N VAL A 115 -11.18 -12.33 9.28
CA VAL A 115 -12.57 -12.79 9.28
C VAL A 115 -13.06 -13.24 7.89
N CYS A 116 -12.35 -12.90 6.83
CA CYS A 116 -12.71 -13.27 5.47
C CYS A 116 -11.48 -13.47 4.57
N ARG A 117 -11.69 -14.14 3.44
CA ARG A 117 -10.70 -14.24 2.38
C ARG A 117 -10.74 -13.00 1.50
N PHE A 118 -9.60 -12.71 0.87
CA PHE A 118 -9.51 -11.65 -0.13
C PHE A 118 -9.56 -12.26 -1.53
N GLY A 119 -10.32 -11.64 -2.43
CA GLY A 119 -10.30 -11.92 -3.86
C GLY A 119 -9.47 -10.89 -4.60
N PHE A 120 -8.76 -11.32 -5.63
CA PHE A 120 -7.96 -10.44 -6.47
C PHE A 120 -8.39 -10.57 -7.94
N VAL A 121 -8.58 -9.42 -8.59
CA VAL A 121 -8.79 -9.36 -10.04
C VAL A 121 -7.54 -8.77 -10.69
N ALA A 122 -6.85 -9.60 -11.48
CA ALA A 122 -5.71 -9.16 -12.28
C ALA A 122 -6.14 -8.13 -13.34
N GLY A 123 -5.34 -7.08 -13.51
CA GLY A 123 -5.59 -6.01 -14.47
C GLY A 123 -6.34 -4.82 -13.84
N PRO A 124 -6.02 -3.60 -14.29
CA PRO A 124 -6.45 -2.38 -13.62
C PRO A 124 -7.95 -2.10 -13.78
N LEU A 125 -8.65 -1.85 -12.66
CA LEU A 125 -10.10 -1.55 -12.63
C LEU A 125 -10.46 -0.19 -12.01
N ALA A 126 -9.47 0.57 -11.55
CA ALA A 126 -9.64 1.91 -11.05
C ALA A 126 -8.53 2.82 -11.57
N TYR A 127 -8.81 4.10 -11.69
CA TYR A 127 -7.84 5.15 -11.96
C TYR A 127 -7.68 5.94 -10.67
N LYS A 128 -6.51 5.79 -10.04
CA LYS A 128 -6.12 6.57 -8.89
C LYS A 128 -5.44 7.86 -9.32
N ARG A 129 -5.97 8.99 -8.89
CA ARG A 129 -5.32 10.27 -9.13
C ARG A 129 -4.09 10.42 -8.26
N TYR A 130 -3.02 10.94 -8.84
CA TYR A 130 -1.83 11.33 -8.10
C TYR A 130 -1.60 12.82 -8.16
N HIS A 131 -1.40 13.41 -6.99
CA HIS A 131 -1.05 14.82 -6.80
C HIS A 131 0.22 14.94 -5.98
N ARG A 132 1.08 15.89 -6.34
CA ARG A 132 2.33 16.19 -5.60
C ARG A 132 2.09 16.66 -4.16
N LYS A 133 0.86 17.06 -3.84
CA LYS A 133 0.40 17.52 -2.51
C LYS A 133 -0.59 16.55 -1.84
N SER A 134 -0.73 15.32 -2.32
CA SER A 134 -1.59 14.33 -1.63
C SER A 134 -1.14 14.17 -0.17
N LEU A 135 -2.04 13.72 0.72
CA LEU A 135 -1.75 13.55 2.15
C LEU A 135 -0.48 12.71 2.42
N THR A 136 -0.14 11.80 1.50
CA THR A 136 1.09 11.00 1.49
C THR A 136 2.26 11.62 0.73
N GLY A 137 2.03 12.58 -0.17
CA GLY A 137 3.04 13.34 -0.90
C GLY A 137 3.59 14.56 -0.14
N GLY A 138 2.87 15.03 0.88
CA GLY A 138 3.28 16.15 1.72
C GLY A 138 4.27 15.75 2.82
N PHE A 139 5.53 15.51 2.47
CA PHE A 139 6.77 15.61 3.28
C PHE A 139 6.77 15.27 4.80
N ARG A 140 5.79 14.55 5.33
CA ARG A 140 5.70 14.18 6.75
C ARG A 140 6.42 12.85 6.98
N ASP A 141 7.08 12.73 8.12
CA ASP A 141 7.58 11.44 8.59
C ASP A 141 6.37 10.59 9.01
N VAL A 142 5.98 9.64 8.15
CA VAL A 142 4.84 8.71 8.36
C VAL A 142 5.26 7.40 9.03
N LEU A 143 6.55 7.28 9.40
CA LEU A 143 7.03 6.08 10.10
C LEU A 143 6.35 5.87 11.46
N PRO A 144 6.06 6.92 12.27
CA PRO A 144 5.27 6.78 13.50
C PRO A 144 3.86 6.23 13.24
N ASP A 145 3.20 6.66 12.16
CA ASP A 145 1.88 6.15 11.78
C ASP A 145 1.97 4.66 11.41
N HIS A 146 3.00 4.24 10.67
CA HIS A 146 3.24 2.82 10.41
C HIS A 146 3.47 1.99 11.68
N LEU A 147 4.17 2.55 12.68
CA LEU A 147 4.37 1.89 13.97
C LEU A 147 3.06 1.77 14.75
N SER A 148 2.23 2.81 14.73
CA SER A 148 0.89 2.79 15.33
C SER A 148 0.02 1.68 14.74
N ILE A 149 0.00 1.56 13.40
CA ILE A 149 -0.70 0.47 12.71
C ILE A 149 -0.13 -0.90 13.09
N ALA A 150 1.20 -1.03 13.18
CA ALA A 150 1.84 -2.27 13.60
C ALA A 150 1.46 -2.65 15.04
N ALA A 151 1.43 -1.69 15.96
CA ALA A 151 1.03 -1.91 17.35
C ALA A 151 -0.44 -2.34 17.46
N ARG A 152 -1.36 -1.70 16.70
CA ARG A 152 -2.77 -2.10 16.62
C ARG A 152 -2.92 -3.51 16.07
N ALA A 153 -2.18 -3.85 15.01
CA ALA A 153 -2.17 -5.20 14.45
C ALA A 153 -1.72 -6.25 15.48
N VAL A 154 -0.66 -5.97 16.24
CA VAL A 154 -0.17 -6.85 17.31
C VAL A 154 -1.17 -6.99 18.45
N ALA A 155 -1.86 -5.91 18.82
CA ALA A 155 -2.91 -5.96 19.84
C ALA A 155 -4.07 -6.89 19.43
N MET A 156 -4.40 -6.94 18.14
CA MET A 156 -5.42 -7.83 17.59
C MET A 156 -4.92 -9.27 17.36
N GLU A 157 -3.62 -9.42 17.08
CA GLU A 157 -3.00 -10.67 16.66
C GLU A 157 -1.54 -10.75 17.19
N PRO A 158 -1.35 -11.15 18.47
CA PRO A 158 -0.04 -11.08 19.14
C PRO A 158 1.10 -11.86 18.45
N ARG A 159 0.76 -12.90 17.68
CA ARG A 159 1.76 -13.67 16.90
C ARG A 159 2.49 -12.84 15.84
N LEU A 160 2.01 -11.63 15.52
CA LEU A 160 2.68 -10.69 14.61
C LEU A 160 3.84 -9.93 15.29
N MET A 161 3.95 -9.93 16.61
CA MET A 161 4.98 -9.17 17.34
C MET A 161 6.42 -9.44 16.84
N PRO A 162 6.86 -10.70 16.62
CA PRO A 162 8.20 -10.97 16.10
C PRO A 162 8.45 -10.43 14.68
N LEU A 163 7.39 -10.08 13.95
CA LEU A 163 7.46 -9.59 12.58
C LEU A 163 7.51 -8.06 12.50
N VAL A 164 7.28 -7.35 13.61
CA VAL A 164 7.30 -5.88 13.66
C VAL A 164 8.63 -5.31 13.18
N PRO A 165 9.82 -5.78 13.61
CA PRO A 165 11.08 -5.25 13.10
C PRO A 165 11.19 -5.38 11.59
N ARG A 166 10.81 -6.53 11.02
CA ARG A 166 10.82 -6.75 9.58
C ARG A 166 9.86 -5.82 8.83
N ARG A 167 8.64 -5.61 9.36
CA ARG A 167 7.68 -4.65 8.78
C ARG A 167 8.26 -3.23 8.81
N MET A 168 8.78 -2.79 9.94
CA MET A 168 9.31 -1.43 10.12
C MET A 168 10.57 -1.18 9.29
N ALA A 169 11.47 -2.17 9.19
CA ALA A 169 12.64 -2.12 8.32
C ALA A 169 12.24 -1.87 6.86
N GLU A 170 11.26 -2.61 6.35
CA GLU A 170 10.80 -2.46 4.98
C GLU A 170 10.09 -1.12 4.73
N ARG A 171 9.30 -0.60 5.70
CA ARG A 171 8.70 0.74 5.61
C ARG A 171 9.76 1.84 5.56
N ALA A 172 10.71 1.80 6.49
CA ALA A 172 11.80 2.76 6.54
C ALA A 172 12.67 2.70 5.27
N ARG A 173 12.93 1.50 4.74
CA ARG A 173 13.67 1.31 3.47
C ARG A 173 12.92 1.92 2.28
N LYS A 174 11.61 1.66 2.16
CA LYS A 174 10.76 2.22 1.10
C LYS A 174 10.68 3.74 1.17
N LEU A 175 10.48 4.31 2.35
CA LEU A 175 10.47 5.76 2.57
C LEU A 175 11.84 6.37 2.26
N GLY A 176 12.94 5.77 2.74
CA GLY A 176 14.29 6.26 2.46
C GLY A 176 14.63 6.24 0.96
N ASN A 177 14.25 5.17 0.26
CA ASN A 177 14.37 5.11 -1.20
C ASN A 177 13.53 6.20 -1.88
N HIS A 178 12.32 6.47 -1.40
CA HIS A 178 11.48 7.54 -1.93
C HIS A 178 12.12 8.93 -1.74
N ARG A 179 12.70 9.21 -0.57
CA ARG A 179 13.44 10.45 -0.29
C ARG A 179 14.65 10.61 -1.19
N PHE A 180 15.42 9.53 -1.39
CA PHE A 180 16.54 9.53 -2.35
C PHE A 180 16.05 9.88 -3.76
N LEU A 181 14.93 9.29 -4.16
CA LEU A 181 14.29 9.56 -5.44
C LEU A 181 13.78 10.98 -5.54
N GLN A 182 13.50 11.70 -4.44
CA GLN A 182 13.13 13.12 -4.43
C GLN A 182 14.34 14.06 -4.38
N GLY A 183 15.55 13.52 -4.21
CA GLY A 183 16.78 14.30 -4.05
C GLY A 183 17.10 14.67 -2.60
N GLU A 184 16.32 14.18 -1.64
CA GLU A 184 16.43 14.46 -0.21
C GLU A 184 17.41 13.48 0.44
N MET A 185 18.71 13.72 0.24
CA MET A 185 19.78 12.76 0.59
C MET A 185 19.91 12.51 2.10
N ASP A 186 19.75 13.55 2.93
CA ASP A 186 19.90 13.42 4.38
C ASP A 186 18.75 12.62 4.99
N ASP A 187 17.51 12.87 4.56
CA ASP A 187 16.35 12.08 4.96
C ASP A 187 16.42 10.64 4.46
N ALA A 188 16.90 10.44 3.21
CA ALA A 188 17.14 9.10 2.69
C ALA A 188 18.13 8.33 3.57
N ARG A 189 19.27 8.94 3.91
CA ARG A 189 20.29 8.33 4.77
C ARG A 189 19.74 8.04 6.17
N ARG A 190 19.00 8.98 6.77
CA ARG A 190 18.35 8.82 8.08
C ARG A 190 17.42 7.62 8.10
N LEU A 191 16.49 7.55 7.15
CA LEU A 191 15.48 6.48 7.09
C LEU A 191 16.09 5.11 6.76
N LEU A 192 17.09 5.06 5.87
CA LEU A 192 17.81 3.82 5.59
C LEU A 192 18.64 3.36 6.79
N GLY A 193 19.19 4.28 7.57
CA GLY A 193 19.83 3.97 8.86
C GLY A 193 18.85 3.40 9.88
N VAL A 194 17.64 3.95 9.96
CA VAL A 194 16.55 3.37 10.79
C VAL A 194 16.19 1.96 10.31
N ALA A 195 16.10 1.74 8.99
CA ALA A 195 15.83 0.43 8.43
C ALA A 195 16.89 -0.61 8.84
N LEU A 196 18.19 -0.25 8.80
CA LEU A 196 19.29 -1.11 9.25
C LEU A 196 19.23 -1.43 10.75
N ARG A 197 18.75 -0.50 11.59
CA ARG A 197 18.58 -0.78 13.02
C ARG A 197 17.49 -1.83 13.29
N PHE A 198 16.46 -1.89 12.45
CA PHE A 198 15.40 -2.88 12.58
C PHE A 198 15.77 -4.24 11.96
N ASP A 199 16.53 -4.26 10.87
CA ASP A 199 16.92 -5.49 10.16
C ASP A 199 18.35 -5.39 9.58
N PRO A 200 19.39 -5.54 10.41
CA PRO A 200 20.78 -5.31 10.01
C PRO A 200 21.32 -6.39 9.06
N TRP A 201 20.62 -7.50 8.89
CA TRP A 201 21.07 -8.62 8.05
C TRP A 201 20.50 -8.56 6.62
N ASN A 202 19.69 -7.55 6.33
CA ASN A 202 19.01 -7.42 5.05
C ASN A 202 19.90 -6.74 4.00
N ALA A 203 20.42 -7.53 3.07
CA ALA A 203 21.27 -7.04 1.97
C ALA A 203 20.59 -5.96 1.12
N ARG A 204 19.26 -5.98 0.98
CA ARG A 204 18.52 -4.94 0.22
C ARG A 204 18.56 -3.58 0.91
N ILE A 205 18.62 -3.54 2.24
CA ILE A 205 18.75 -2.28 2.98
C ILE A 205 20.17 -1.75 2.87
N TRP A 206 21.17 -2.62 3.05
CA TRP A 206 22.58 -2.26 2.90
C TRP A 206 22.91 -1.70 1.52
N THR A 207 22.41 -2.33 0.45
CA THR A 207 22.62 -1.85 -0.92
C THR A 207 22.02 -0.45 -1.11
N SER A 208 20.77 -0.22 -0.71
CA SER A 208 20.17 1.11 -0.70
C SER A 208 20.99 2.12 0.12
N TRP A 209 21.42 1.77 1.33
CA TRP A 209 22.16 2.66 2.21
C TRP A 209 23.54 3.02 1.65
N LEU A 210 24.29 2.04 1.15
CA LEU A 210 25.61 2.25 0.55
C LEU A 210 25.53 3.19 -0.65
N VAL A 211 24.54 3.02 -1.53
CA VAL A 211 24.31 3.90 -2.68
C VAL A 211 24.12 5.36 -2.24
N VAL A 212 23.36 5.59 -1.16
CA VAL A 212 23.12 6.93 -0.60
C VAL A 212 24.32 7.46 0.19
N ALA A 213 25.12 6.58 0.80
CA ALA A 213 26.25 6.96 1.64
C ALA A 213 27.50 7.34 0.84
N THR A 214 27.85 6.59 -0.22
CA THR A 214 29.17 6.71 -0.86
C THR A 214 29.17 7.58 -2.12
N ALA A 215 28.10 7.53 -2.92
CA ALA A 215 28.06 8.23 -4.19
C ALA A 215 26.65 8.78 -4.52
N PRO A 216 25.98 9.50 -3.60
CA PRO A 216 24.58 9.88 -3.76
C PRO A 216 24.33 10.71 -5.02
N ARG A 217 25.24 11.63 -5.36
CA ARG A 217 25.12 12.49 -6.55
C ARG A 217 25.31 11.71 -7.86
N LEU A 218 26.32 10.83 -7.92
CA LEU A 218 26.58 10.00 -9.09
C LEU A 218 25.49 8.95 -9.30
N ALA A 219 25.05 8.30 -8.22
CA ALA A 219 23.94 7.36 -8.28
C ALA A 219 22.66 8.06 -8.73
N TYR A 220 22.38 9.25 -8.20
CA TYR A 220 21.21 10.03 -8.59
C TYR A 220 21.27 10.44 -10.08
N THR A 221 22.42 10.89 -10.60
CA THR A 221 22.57 11.25 -12.03
C THR A 221 22.50 10.05 -12.95
N LEU A 222 23.15 8.93 -12.62
CA LEU A 222 23.09 7.69 -13.40
C LEU A 222 21.69 7.09 -13.42
N LEU A 223 20.99 7.18 -12.29
CA LEU A 223 19.63 6.71 -12.21
C LEU A 223 18.66 7.74 -12.81
N GLU A 224 18.99 9.04 -12.89
CA GLU A 224 18.07 10.14 -13.24
C GLU A 224 17.16 9.84 -14.44
N PRO A 225 17.62 9.26 -15.57
CA PRO A 225 16.74 8.94 -16.70
C PRO A 225 15.69 7.86 -16.34
N ARG A 226 16.13 6.83 -15.60
CA ARG A 226 15.25 5.79 -15.03
C ARG A 226 14.40 6.37 -13.90
N LEU A 227 14.91 7.33 -13.14
CA LEU A 227 14.21 8.03 -12.06
C LEU A 227 13.25 9.09 -12.57
N ARG A 228 13.39 9.64 -13.79
CA ARG A 228 12.39 10.54 -14.40
C ARG A 228 11.17 9.74 -14.85
N ARG A 229 11.41 8.61 -15.53
CA ARG A 229 10.37 7.63 -15.85
C ARG A 229 9.73 7.07 -14.59
N ARG A 230 10.56 6.72 -13.60
CA ARG A 230 10.04 6.35 -12.29
C ARG A 230 9.44 7.53 -11.56
N ARG A 231 9.84 8.80 -11.68
CA ARG A 231 9.27 9.96 -10.92
C ARG A 231 7.87 10.27 -11.38
N GLN A 232 7.70 10.25 -12.70
CA GLN A 232 6.41 10.21 -13.37
C GLN A 232 5.59 8.98 -12.93
N ALA A 233 6.26 7.91 -12.49
CA ALA A 233 5.68 6.73 -11.86
C ALA A 233 5.89 6.63 -10.31
N ILE A 234 6.37 7.62 -9.55
CA ILE A 234 6.80 7.44 -8.13
C ILE A 234 5.73 7.98 -7.18
N GLY A 235 4.69 8.58 -7.76
CA GLY A 235 3.34 8.36 -7.22
C GLY A 235 2.85 6.90 -7.30
N PHE A 236 3.62 5.97 -7.91
CA PHE A 236 3.15 4.63 -8.27
C PHE A 236 3.95 3.46 -7.63
N TYR A 237 4.97 3.66 -6.79
CA TYR A 237 5.91 2.56 -6.42
C TYR A 237 6.26 2.37 -4.93
N SER A 238 5.50 2.89 -3.96
CA SER A 238 5.81 2.61 -2.54
C SER A 238 5.34 1.23 -2.04
N LEU A 239 4.55 0.45 -2.79
CA LEU A 239 3.91 -0.75 -2.20
C LEU A 239 4.02 -2.08 -2.98
N SER A 240 4.71 -2.14 -4.12
CA SER A 240 4.96 -3.44 -4.79
C SER A 240 6.34 -3.50 -5.44
N ILE A 241 7.26 -4.25 -4.83
CA ILE A 241 8.46 -4.78 -5.49
C ILE A 241 8.70 -6.19 -4.92
N ASN A 242 8.58 -7.20 -5.78
CA ASN A 242 9.11 -8.56 -5.58
C ASN A 242 10.64 -8.52 -5.33
#